data_AF-A0A292QW37-F1
#
_entry.id   AF-A0A292QW37-F1
#
_cell.length_a   1.000
_cell.length_b   1.000
_cell.length_c   1.000
_cell.angle_alpha   90.00
_cell.angle_beta   90.00
_cell.angle_gamma   90.00
#
_symmetry.space_group_name_H-M   'P 1'
#
loop_
_entity.id
_entity.type
_entity.pdbx_description
1 polymer ?
#
loop_
_entity_poly.entity_id
_entity_poly.type
_entity_poly.pdbx_seq_one_letter_code
_entity_poly.pdbx_strand_id
1 'polypeptide(L)'
;MNNTHIKKVEYFISLLKTFDSSVLSNAKYIFNPWIESDETDIDNAQDIRCDNLRKYLLQIEKADYILIAESPSKGARYTGIAMTSEKVIKECDLPFQCTSKKRAIYELTASKVWNEIKTSKKSFVLWNAFAFNIHKEKNKWFKNPIPEELKANKHILEYFTKEL
;
A
#
# COMPACT_ATOMS: atom_id res chain seq x y z
N MET A 1 -9.41 -0.18 -21.00
CA MET A 1 -8.28 -0.84 -20.31
C MET A 1 -7.84 -2.09 -21.06
N ASN A 2 -6.54 -2.28 -21.25
CA ASN A 2 -5.97 -3.45 -21.92
C ASN A 2 -6.12 -4.70 -21.02
N ASN A 3 -6.60 -5.82 -21.58
CA ASN A 3 -6.73 -7.10 -20.86
C ASN A 3 -5.40 -7.56 -20.23
N THR A 4 -4.26 -7.19 -20.84
CA THR A 4 -2.93 -7.45 -20.29
C THR A 4 -2.66 -6.66 -19.00
N HIS A 5 -3.09 -5.39 -18.91
CA HIS A 5 -2.90 -4.57 -17.69
C HIS A 5 -3.69 -5.13 -16.52
N ILE A 6 -4.95 -5.52 -16.76
CA ILE A 6 -5.79 -6.13 -15.74
C ILE A 6 -5.13 -7.39 -15.18
N LYS A 7 -4.67 -8.30 -16.05
CA LYS A 7 -3.97 -9.52 -15.61
C LYS A 7 -2.71 -9.23 -14.79
N LYS A 8 -1.94 -8.21 -15.15
CA LYS A 8 -0.75 -7.78 -14.40
C LYS A 8 -1.11 -7.26 -13.01
N VAL A 9 -2.17 -6.44 -12.90
CA VAL A 9 -2.67 -5.96 -11.60
C VAL A 9 -3.18 -7.11 -10.73
N GLU A 10 -3.99 -8.03 -11.28
CA GLU A 10 -4.49 -9.18 -10.52
C GLU A 10 -3.36 -10.10 -10.05
N TYR A 11 -2.35 -10.33 -10.92
CA TYR A 11 -1.17 -11.10 -10.56
C TYR A 11 -0.37 -10.40 -9.46
N PHE A 12 -0.18 -9.07 -9.55
CA PHE A 12 0.53 -8.31 -8.53
C PHE A 12 -0.15 -8.41 -7.16
N ILE A 13 -1.48 -8.26 -7.12
CA ILE A 13 -2.23 -8.43 -5.88
C ILE A 13 -2.07 -9.86 -5.35
N SER A 14 -2.09 -10.86 -6.22
CA SER A 14 -1.84 -12.26 -5.83
C SER A 14 -0.44 -12.45 -5.24
N LEU A 15 0.58 -11.82 -5.85
CA LEU A 15 1.97 -11.86 -5.39
C LEU A 15 2.15 -11.24 -3.99
N LEU A 16 1.43 -10.15 -3.69
CA LEU A 16 1.44 -9.55 -2.35
C LEU A 16 0.90 -10.50 -1.28
N LYS A 17 -0.06 -11.35 -1.64
CA LYS A 17 -0.67 -12.34 -0.73
C LYS A 17 0.24 -13.54 -0.46
N THR A 18 1.21 -13.81 -1.33
CA THR A 18 2.15 -14.94 -1.17
C THR A 18 3.38 -14.61 -0.33
N PHE A 19 3.52 -13.38 0.16
CA PHE A 19 4.66 -13.01 1.00
C PHE A 19 4.61 -13.75 2.34
N ASP A 20 5.61 -14.58 2.55
CA ASP A 20 5.80 -15.34 3.78
C ASP A 20 6.76 -14.59 4.70
N SER A 21 6.25 -14.02 5.80
CA SER A 21 7.07 -13.32 6.79
C SER A 21 7.88 -14.27 7.67
N SER A 22 7.60 -15.58 7.68
CA SER A 22 8.34 -16.57 8.48
C SER A 22 9.78 -16.80 7.98
N VAL A 23 10.07 -16.37 6.74
CA VAL A 23 11.42 -16.40 6.16
C VAL A 23 12.36 -15.37 6.79
N LEU A 24 11.83 -14.43 7.57
CA LEU A 24 12.60 -13.38 8.22
C LEU A 24 13.12 -13.88 9.57
N SER A 25 14.41 -13.72 9.81
CA SER A 25 15.05 -14.16 11.06
C SER A 25 14.73 -13.27 12.27
N ASN A 26 14.04 -12.14 12.08
CA ASN A 26 13.81 -11.16 13.11
C ASN A 26 12.47 -11.37 13.85
N ALA A 27 12.45 -11.09 15.17
CA ALA A 27 11.27 -11.27 16.01
C ALA A 27 10.17 -10.20 15.83
N LYS A 28 10.16 -9.45 14.72
CA LYS A 28 9.12 -8.44 14.47
C LYS A 28 7.91 -9.11 13.82
N TYR A 29 6.74 -8.61 14.16
CA TYR A 29 5.54 -8.95 13.42
C TYR A 29 5.50 -8.14 12.12
N ILE A 30 5.15 -8.78 11.00
CA ILE A 30 4.93 -8.11 9.72
C ILE A 30 3.46 -8.25 9.39
N PHE A 31 2.75 -7.12 9.37
CA PHE A 31 1.34 -7.09 9.00
C PHE A 31 1.22 -6.93 7.48
N ASN A 32 0.51 -7.86 6.85
CA ASN A 32 0.20 -7.86 5.44
C ASN A 32 -1.22 -7.30 5.22
N PRO A 33 -1.34 -6.05 4.71
CA PRO A 33 -2.64 -5.40 4.53
C PRO A 33 -3.60 -6.14 3.60
N TRP A 34 -3.10 -7.02 2.74
CA TRP A 34 -3.90 -7.68 1.71
C TRP A 34 -4.42 -9.07 2.12
N ILE A 35 -4.03 -9.59 3.29
CA ILE A 35 -4.55 -10.86 3.84
C ILE A 35 -4.95 -10.78 5.31
N GLU A 36 -4.42 -9.82 6.07
CA GLU A 36 -4.65 -9.70 7.51
C GLU A 36 -5.60 -8.55 7.86
N SER A 37 -6.24 -8.65 9.02
CA SER A 37 -7.09 -7.64 9.66
C SER A 37 -6.97 -7.75 11.18
N ASP A 38 -7.19 -6.66 11.91
CA ASP A 38 -7.23 -6.68 13.39
C ASP A 38 -8.49 -5.98 13.94
N GLU A 39 -8.59 -5.81 15.26
CA GLU A 39 -9.74 -5.22 15.95
C GLU A 39 -10.05 -3.76 15.58
N THR A 40 -9.11 -3.07 14.93
CA THR A 40 -9.25 -1.68 14.50
C THR A 40 -9.81 -1.56 13.08
N ASP A 41 -9.88 -2.68 12.36
CA ASP A 41 -10.45 -2.80 11.03
C ASP A 41 -11.97 -3.03 11.09
N ILE A 42 -12.67 -2.67 10.01
CA ILE A 42 -14.03 -3.16 9.71
C ILE A 42 -13.98 -4.59 9.18
N ASP A 43 -15.14 -5.23 9.10
CA ASP A 43 -15.24 -6.57 8.51
C ASP A 43 -14.79 -6.57 7.04
N ASN A 44 -14.06 -7.61 6.64
CA ASN A 44 -13.49 -7.79 5.27
C ASN A 44 -12.54 -6.68 4.80
N ALA A 45 -11.90 -5.97 5.73
CA ALA A 45 -10.97 -4.88 5.42
C ALA A 45 -9.84 -5.27 4.44
N GLN A 46 -9.32 -6.49 4.52
CA GLN A 46 -8.31 -7.01 3.61
C GLN A 46 -8.80 -7.08 2.15
N ASP A 47 -10.06 -7.47 1.93
CA ASP A 47 -10.65 -7.55 0.60
C ASP A 47 -10.91 -6.15 0.03
N ILE A 48 -11.36 -5.23 0.89
CA ILE A 48 -11.53 -3.82 0.55
C ILE A 48 -10.18 -3.19 0.17
N ARG A 49 -9.10 -3.48 0.89
CA ARG A 49 -7.75 -3.00 0.54
C ARG A 49 -7.24 -3.58 -0.77
N CYS A 50 -7.55 -4.84 -1.08
CA CYS A 50 -7.27 -5.42 -2.39
C CYS A 50 -8.02 -4.67 -3.50
N ASP A 51 -9.32 -4.41 -3.31
CA ASP A 51 -10.14 -3.68 -4.29
C ASP A 51 -9.71 -2.21 -4.45
N ASN A 52 -9.34 -1.53 -3.36
CA ASN A 52 -8.75 -0.20 -3.40
C ASN A 52 -7.47 -0.17 -4.24
N LEU A 53 -6.52 -1.06 -3.95
CA LEU A 53 -5.26 -1.15 -4.69
C LEU A 53 -5.52 -1.48 -6.17
N ARG A 54 -6.44 -2.40 -6.44
CA ARG A 54 -6.86 -2.75 -7.79
C ARG A 54 -7.38 -1.55 -8.55
N LYS A 55 -8.35 -0.83 -7.99
CA LYS A 55 -8.93 0.39 -8.60
C LYS A 55 -7.85 1.44 -8.84
N TYR A 56 -6.97 1.65 -7.87
CA TYR A 56 -5.86 2.58 -7.97
C TYR A 56 -4.93 2.24 -9.15
N LEU A 57 -4.45 1.00 -9.24
CA LEU A 57 -3.51 0.60 -10.30
C LEU A 57 -4.16 0.54 -11.68
N LEU A 58 -5.46 0.20 -11.75
CA LEU A 58 -6.20 0.19 -13.01
C LEU A 58 -6.46 1.60 -13.56
N GLN A 59 -6.54 2.62 -12.70
CA GLN A 59 -6.68 4.02 -13.11
C GLN A 59 -5.39 4.59 -13.73
N ILE A 60 -4.25 3.91 -13.56
CA ILE A 60 -2.96 4.35 -14.05
C ILE A 60 -2.73 3.74 -15.44
N GLU A 61 -3.01 4.51 -16.49
CA GLU A 61 -2.67 4.11 -17.86
C GLU A 61 -1.20 4.40 -18.20
N LYS A 62 -0.67 5.51 -17.68
CA LYS A 62 0.73 5.92 -17.81
C LYS A 62 1.09 6.86 -16.65
N ALA A 63 2.26 6.67 -16.05
CA ALA A 63 2.83 7.57 -15.06
C ALA A 63 4.16 8.15 -15.58
N ASP A 64 4.43 9.43 -15.29
CA ASP A 64 5.73 10.05 -15.56
C ASP A 64 6.78 9.58 -14.55
N TYR A 65 6.36 9.29 -13.32
CA TYR A 65 7.26 8.91 -12.22
C TYR A 65 6.65 7.84 -11.33
N ILE A 66 7.52 6.99 -10.78
CA ILE A 66 7.23 6.12 -9.65
C ILE A 66 7.78 6.79 -8.39
N LEU A 67 6.93 7.08 -7.40
CA LEU A 67 7.35 7.54 -6.09
C LEU A 67 7.42 6.36 -5.13
N ILE A 68 8.62 6.04 -4.69
CA ILE A 68 8.90 4.95 -3.75
C ILE A 68 9.12 5.54 -2.35
N ALA A 69 8.17 5.28 -1.46
CA ALA A 69 8.35 5.47 -0.02
C ALA A 69 9.06 4.27 0.61
N GLU A 70 9.40 4.36 1.88
CA GLU A 70 10.19 3.34 2.57
C GLU A 70 9.36 2.10 2.94
N SER A 71 8.30 2.28 3.74
CA SER A 71 7.36 1.23 4.13
C SER A 71 6.02 1.84 4.57
N PRO A 72 4.91 1.08 4.52
CA PRO A 72 3.62 1.53 5.02
C PRO A 72 3.68 2.00 6.49
N SER A 73 2.95 3.07 6.78
CA SER A 73 2.57 3.47 8.14
C SER A 73 1.05 3.31 8.34
N LYS A 74 0.43 4.11 9.22
CA LYS A 74 -1.01 4.06 9.48
C LYS A 74 -1.88 4.36 8.26
N GLY A 75 -1.50 5.22 7.30
CA GLY A 75 -2.37 5.51 6.15
C GLY A 75 -2.49 4.30 5.22
N ALA A 76 -1.37 3.92 4.60
CA ALA A 76 -1.31 2.81 3.64
C ALA A 76 -1.79 1.47 4.23
N ARG A 77 -1.64 1.28 5.55
CA ARG A 77 -2.14 0.09 6.26
C ARG A 77 -3.66 -0.08 6.14
N TYR A 78 -4.43 1.00 6.22
CA TYR A 78 -5.90 0.94 6.10
C TYR A 78 -6.39 1.13 4.66
N THR A 79 -5.63 1.78 3.79
CA THR A 79 -6.09 2.01 2.41
C THR A 79 -5.65 0.93 1.44
N GLY A 80 -4.54 0.24 1.71
CA GLY A 80 -3.86 -0.67 0.77
C GLY A 80 -3.04 0.07 -0.29
N ILE A 81 -2.94 1.40 -0.23
CA ILE A 81 -2.28 2.23 -1.24
C ILE A 81 -1.16 3.06 -0.58
N ALA A 82 0.04 3.01 -1.16
CA ALA A 82 1.19 3.74 -0.64
C ALA A 82 0.93 5.24 -0.55
N MET A 83 1.46 5.88 0.51
CA MET A 83 1.32 7.32 0.77
C MET A 83 -0.13 7.84 0.65
N THR A 84 -1.12 7.00 0.95
CA THR A 84 -2.55 7.34 0.85
C THR A 84 -3.24 6.99 2.15
N SER A 85 -3.86 7.98 2.78
CA SER A 85 -4.62 7.82 4.02
C SER A 85 -6.12 7.96 3.75
N GLU A 86 -6.96 7.47 4.64
CA GLU A 86 -8.42 7.59 4.49
C GLU A 86 -8.89 9.04 4.53
N LYS A 87 -8.15 9.92 5.21
CA LYS A 87 -8.41 11.36 5.14
C LYS A 87 -8.19 11.89 3.72
N VAL A 88 -7.13 11.47 3.04
CA VAL A 88 -6.91 11.81 1.63
C VAL A 88 -8.04 11.28 0.74
N ILE A 89 -8.51 10.04 0.97
CA ILE A 89 -9.66 9.49 0.25
C ILE A 89 -10.87 10.45 0.34
N LYS A 90 -11.18 10.94 1.53
CA LYS A 90 -12.30 11.86 1.76
C LYS A 90 -12.08 13.26 1.19
N GLU A 91 -10.90 13.84 1.37
CA GLU A 91 -10.59 15.22 0.95
C GLU A 91 -10.40 15.35 -0.56
N CYS A 92 -9.94 14.30 -1.23
CA CYS A 92 -9.74 14.26 -2.67
C CYS A 92 -10.88 13.55 -3.42
N ASP A 93 -11.94 13.14 -2.72
CA ASP A 93 -13.08 12.39 -3.28
C ASP A 93 -12.66 11.17 -4.13
N LEU A 94 -11.69 10.41 -3.60
CA LEU A 94 -11.17 9.23 -4.28
C LEU A 94 -12.19 8.08 -4.20
N PRO A 95 -12.35 7.26 -5.26
CA PRO A 95 -13.34 6.18 -5.32
C PRO A 95 -12.90 4.92 -4.54
N PHE A 96 -12.30 5.12 -3.37
CA PHE A 96 -11.74 4.09 -2.49
C PHE A 96 -12.51 4.05 -1.18
N GLN A 97 -12.52 2.90 -0.52
CA GLN A 97 -13.24 2.71 0.74
C GLN A 97 -12.30 2.76 1.94
N CYS A 98 -12.80 3.32 3.05
CA CYS A 98 -12.12 3.30 4.34
C CYS A 98 -12.29 1.92 4.99
N THR A 99 -11.26 1.43 5.66
CA THR A 99 -11.29 0.17 6.41
C THR A 99 -11.10 0.33 7.91
N SER A 100 -10.77 1.52 8.41
CA SER A 100 -10.72 1.77 9.84
C SER A 100 -12.12 1.85 10.45
N LYS A 101 -12.28 1.24 11.63
CA LYS A 101 -13.59 1.09 12.28
C LYS A 101 -14.13 2.37 12.93
N LYS A 102 -13.24 3.20 13.48
CA LYS A 102 -13.65 4.33 14.34
C LYS A 102 -13.77 5.66 13.60
N ARG A 103 -12.79 5.99 12.76
CA ARG A 103 -12.69 7.27 12.06
C ARG A 103 -11.67 7.19 10.95
N ALA A 104 -11.87 7.96 9.89
CA ALA A 104 -10.88 8.13 8.84
C ALA A 104 -9.50 8.50 9.41
N ILE A 105 -8.51 7.68 9.07
CA ILE A 105 -7.14 7.82 9.53
C ILE A 105 -6.42 8.91 8.75
N TYR A 106 -5.72 9.77 9.50
CA TYR A 106 -4.86 10.81 8.98
C TYR A 106 -3.39 10.38 9.03
N GLU A 107 -2.65 10.70 7.97
CA GLU A 107 -1.20 10.60 7.91
C GLU A 107 -0.63 11.86 7.24
N LEU A 108 0.29 12.56 7.93
CA LEU A 108 0.88 13.81 7.44
C LEU A 108 1.59 13.64 6.10
N THR A 109 2.37 12.57 5.94
CA THR A 109 3.08 12.27 4.69
C THR A 109 2.11 12.10 3.53
N ALA A 110 1.01 11.37 3.72
CA ALA A 110 0.01 11.16 2.69
C ALA A 110 -0.62 12.50 2.25
N SER A 111 -1.03 13.35 3.18
CA SER A 111 -1.59 14.67 2.83
C SER A 111 -0.59 15.56 2.11
N LYS A 112 0.69 15.58 2.53
CA LYS A 112 1.73 16.36 1.82
C LYS A 112 1.93 15.86 0.39
N VAL A 113 2.11 14.55 0.20
CA VAL A 113 2.31 13.93 -1.12
C VAL A 113 1.13 14.23 -2.04
N TRP A 114 -0.10 14.03 -1.58
CA TRP A 114 -1.28 14.28 -2.40
C TRP A 114 -1.52 15.76 -2.71
N ASN A 115 -1.15 16.68 -1.82
CA ASN A 115 -1.20 18.12 -2.12
C ASN A 115 -0.24 18.50 -3.26
N GLU A 116 0.96 17.92 -3.29
CA GLU A 116 1.91 18.13 -4.39
C GLU A 116 1.47 17.45 -5.69
N ILE A 117 0.92 16.23 -5.61
CA ILE A 117 0.38 15.53 -6.79
C ILE A 117 -0.76 16.34 -7.43
N LYS A 118 -1.67 16.88 -6.61
CA LYS A 118 -2.85 17.62 -7.08
C LYS A 118 -2.50 18.89 -7.86
N THR A 119 -1.39 19.54 -7.52
CA THR A 119 -0.93 20.77 -8.19
C THR A 119 0.03 20.50 -9.34
N SER A 120 0.53 19.27 -9.45
CA SER A 120 1.49 18.87 -10.48
C SER A 120 0.84 18.65 -11.83
N LYS A 121 1.58 18.96 -12.90
CA LYS A 121 1.24 18.57 -14.28
C LYS A 121 1.76 17.18 -14.65
N LYS A 122 2.43 16.50 -13.71
CA LYS A 122 3.01 15.17 -13.86
C LYS A 122 2.11 14.13 -13.23
N SER A 123 2.13 12.94 -13.80
CA SER A 123 1.42 11.76 -13.31
C SER A 123 2.37 10.89 -12.48
N PHE A 124 1.86 10.32 -11.38
CA PHE A 124 2.65 9.55 -10.44
C PHE A 124 1.96 8.24 -10.11
N VAL A 125 2.76 7.19 -9.97
CA VAL A 125 2.36 5.94 -9.33
C VAL A 125 3.13 5.79 -8.02
N LEU A 126 2.43 5.41 -6.96
CA LEU A 126 2.91 5.42 -5.57
C LEU A 126 3.15 3.98 -5.10
N TRP A 127 4.30 3.74 -4.48
CA TRP A 127 4.63 2.44 -3.89
C TRP A 127 5.57 2.55 -2.70
N ASN A 128 5.84 1.42 -2.03
CA ASN A 128 6.81 1.32 -0.95
C ASN A 128 7.94 0.33 -1.31
N ALA A 129 9.17 0.62 -0.90
CA ALA A 129 10.32 -0.26 -1.09
C ALA A 129 10.17 -1.59 -0.34
N PHE A 130 9.53 -1.54 0.83
CA PHE A 130 8.99 -2.70 1.52
C PHE A 130 7.46 -2.60 1.58
N ALA A 131 6.76 -3.56 1.00
CA ALA A 131 5.30 -3.48 0.81
C ALA A 131 4.47 -3.60 2.09
N PHE A 132 5.03 -4.13 3.18
CA PHE A 132 4.27 -4.57 4.36
C PHE A 132 4.53 -3.70 5.60
N ASN A 133 3.58 -3.68 6.53
CA ASN A 133 3.71 -2.91 7.77
C ASN A 133 4.59 -3.65 8.77
N ILE A 134 5.65 -2.99 9.26
CA ILE A 134 6.53 -3.57 10.27
C ILE A 134 6.05 -3.18 11.67
N HIS A 135 5.72 -4.19 12.48
CA HIS A 135 5.30 -4.07 13.86
C HIS A 135 6.39 -4.50 14.81
N LYS A 136 6.91 -3.54 15.58
CA LYS A 136 7.84 -3.86 16.68
C LYS A 136 7.09 -4.15 17.99
N GLU A 137 5.99 -3.43 18.24
CA GLU A 137 5.21 -3.46 19.49
C GLU A 137 3.74 -3.11 19.18
N LYS A 138 2.79 -3.54 20.03
CA LYS A 138 1.39 -3.11 19.94
C LYS A 138 1.33 -1.56 19.87
N ASN A 139 0.61 -1.03 18.89
CA ASN A 139 0.41 0.41 18.63
C ASN A 139 1.57 1.20 17.96
N LYS A 140 2.72 0.58 17.65
CA LYS A 140 3.77 1.20 16.81
C LYS A 140 3.70 0.69 15.37
N TRP A 141 2.97 1.43 14.54
CA TRP A 141 2.68 1.14 13.13
C TRP A 141 3.76 1.63 12.16
N PHE A 142 5.01 1.79 12.62
CA PHE A 142 6.09 2.31 11.77
C PHE A 142 7.45 1.88 12.30
N LYS A 143 8.19 1.14 11.49
CA LYS A 143 9.63 0.94 11.60
C LYS A 143 10.20 0.79 10.20
N ASN A 144 11.36 1.39 9.98
CA ASN A 144 12.12 1.25 8.75
C ASN A 144 12.51 -0.22 8.49
N PRO A 145 12.40 -0.69 7.23
CA PRO A 145 12.82 -2.02 6.86
C PRO A 145 14.34 -2.17 6.97
N ILE A 146 14.79 -3.36 7.35
CA ILE A 146 16.20 -3.74 7.32
C ILE A 146 16.54 -4.39 5.96
N PRO A 147 17.83 -4.51 5.59
CA PRO A 147 18.23 -5.09 4.32
C PRO A 147 17.67 -6.50 4.04
N GLU A 148 17.49 -7.31 5.08
CA GLU A 148 16.87 -8.65 4.98
C GLU A 148 15.40 -8.57 4.53
N GLU A 149 14.61 -7.68 5.14
CA GLU A 149 13.20 -7.44 4.79
C GLU A 149 13.09 -6.94 3.34
N LEU A 150 13.96 -6.01 2.94
CA LEU A 150 14.03 -5.52 1.57
C LEU A 150 14.39 -6.65 0.58
N LYS A 151 15.38 -7.49 0.91
CA LYS A 151 15.79 -8.61 0.08
C LYS A 151 14.68 -9.64 -0.09
N ALA A 152 13.94 -9.97 0.97
CA ALA A 152 12.83 -10.90 0.93
C ALA A 152 11.69 -10.43 0.00
N ASN A 153 11.39 -9.12 0.01
CA ASN A 153 10.32 -8.54 -0.82
C ASN A 153 10.80 -8.07 -2.22
N LYS A 154 12.08 -8.22 -2.56
CA LYS A 154 12.70 -7.64 -3.77
C LYS A 154 11.92 -7.98 -5.05
N HIS A 155 11.49 -9.23 -5.19
CA HIS A 155 10.75 -9.70 -6.35
C HIS A 155 9.39 -8.98 -6.55
N ILE A 156 8.75 -8.55 -5.45
CA ILE A 156 7.51 -7.76 -5.47
C ILE A 156 7.80 -6.35 -6.00
N LEU A 157 8.85 -5.70 -5.47
CA LEU A 157 9.26 -4.37 -5.92
C LEU A 157 9.70 -4.37 -7.39
N GLU A 158 10.44 -5.40 -7.81
CA GLU A 158 10.86 -5.55 -9.21
C GLU A 158 9.66 -5.75 -10.14
N TYR A 159 8.66 -6.55 -9.74
CA TYR A 159 7.44 -6.68 -10.52
C TYR A 159 6.72 -5.33 -10.65
N PHE A 160 6.56 -4.60 -9.54
CA PHE A 160 5.90 -3.30 -9.56
C PHE A 160 6.59 -2.29 -10.49
N THR A 161 7.92 -2.24 -10.48
CA THR A 161 8.68 -1.20 -11.19
C THR A 161 8.95 -1.53 -12.66
N LYS A 162 8.80 -2.80 -13.07
CA LYS A 162 9.13 -3.26 -14.43
C LYS A 162 7.91 -3.76 -15.20
N GLU A 163 6.93 -4.33 -14.51
CA GLU A 163 5.79 -5.00 -15.14
C GLU A 163 4.48 -4.23 -15.03
N LEU A 164 4.29 -3.39 -14.01
CA LEU A 164 3.12 -2.52 -13.87
C LEU A 164 3.35 -1.15 -14.50
#